data_AF-X0WRT6-F1
#
_entry.id   AF-X0WRT6-F1
#
_cell.length_a   1.000
_cell.length_b   1.000
_cell.length_c   1.000
_cell.angle_alpha   90.00
_cell.angle_beta   90.00
_cell.angle_gamma   90.00
#
_symmetry.space_group_name_H-M   'P 1'
#
loop_
_entity.id
_entity.type
_entity.pdbx_description
1 polymer ?
#
loop_
_entity_poly.entity_id
_entity_poly.type
_entity_poly.pdbx_seq_one_letter_code
_entity_poly.pdbx_strand_id
1 'polypeptide(L)'
;DKEAAEIFDELTRTGRQQLEADEGMAFFAKFGEKTRRENRMAHAHYLVGLGLLGKGQREQARAEFVEALDLDVNHLWARRQLAALQ
;
A
#
# COMPACT_ATOMS: atom_id res chain seq x y z
N ASP A 1 -2.31 -7.48 22.62
CA ASP A 1 -0.89 -7.07 22.54
C ASP A 1 -0.77 -5.65 22.05
N LYS A 2 -0.37 -4.71 22.92
CA LYS A 2 -0.19 -3.29 22.55
C LYS A 2 0.93 -3.10 21.52
N GLU A 3 1.98 -3.91 21.60
CA GLU A 3 3.12 -3.86 20.69
C GLU A 3 2.72 -4.18 19.23
N ALA A 4 1.84 -5.15 19.01
CA ALA A 4 1.35 -5.48 17.67
C ALA A 4 0.54 -4.34 17.05
N ALA A 5 -0.30 -3.68 17.85
CA ALA A 5 -1.07 -2.53 17.39
C ALA A 5 -0.18 -1.36 16.97
N GLU A 6 0.88 -1.06 17.73
CA GLU A 6 1.86 -0.02 17.40
C GLU A 6 2.59 -0.31 16.08
N ILE A 7 2.98 -1.56 15.84
CA ILE A 7 3.59 -1.97 14.57
C ILE A 7 2.62 -1.75 13.41
N PHE A 8 1.35 -2.10 13.57
CA PHE A 8 0.34 -1.91 12.53
C PHE A 8 0.02 -0.42 12.29
N ASP A 9 0.05 0.41 13.33
CA ASP A 9 -0.05 1.86 13.23
C ASP A 9 1.14 2.44 12.45
N GLU A 10 2.35 1.96 12.74
CA GLU A 10 3.54 2.38 12.02
C GLU A 10 3.52 2.00 10.54
N LEU A 11 3.09 0.79 10.20
CA LEU A 11 2.90 0.35 8.80
C LEU A 11 1.93 1.26 8.06
N THR A 12 0.78 1.54 8.68
CA THR A 12 -0.25 2.42 8.12
C THR A 12 0.30 3.82 7.88
N ARG A 13 0.99 4.38 8.89
CA ARG A 13 1.57 5.73 8.83
C ARG A 13 2.64 5.83 7.74
N THR A 14 3.52 4.84 7.67
CA THR A 14 4.63 4.82 6.70
C THR A 14 4.11 4.73 5.27
N GLY A 15 3.14 3.85 5.01
CA GLY A 15 2.52 3.75 3.69
C GLY A 15 1.82 5.05 3.28
N ARG A 16 1.05 5.70 4.18
CA ARG A 16 0.41 6.99 3.88
C ARG A 16 1.41 8.11 3.59
N GLN A 17 2.48 8.20 4.36
CA GLN A 17 3.54 9.19 4.13
C GLN A 17 4.21 9.02 2.76
N GLN A 18 4.40 7.77 2.31
CA GLN A 18 4.96 7.50 0.98
C GLN A 18 4.00 7.92 -0.15
N LEU A 19 2.69 7.69 0.02
CA LEU A 19 1.68 8.12 -0.95
C LEU A 19 1.64 9.65 -1.07
N GLU A 20 1.64 10.37 0.05
CA GLU A 20 1.66 11.84 0.08
C GLU A 20 2.94 12.42 -0.53
N ALA A 21 4.10 11.81 -0.25
CA ALA A 21 5.38 12.27 -0.81
C ALA A 21 5.47 12.07 -2.33
N ASP A 22 4.92 10.98 -2.85
CA ASP A 22 4.91 10.73 -4.30
C ASP A 22 3.90 11.62 -5.06
N GLU A 23 2.85 12.14 -4.42
CA GLU A 23 1.96 13.17 -5.02
C GLU A 23 2.71 14.47 -5.34
N GLY A 24 3.62 14.92 -4.46
CA GLY A 24 4.42 16.14 -4.66
C GLY A 24 5.46 16.03 -5.77
N MET A 25 5.97 14.83 -6.05
CA MET A 25 6.98 14.55 -7.09
C MET A 25 6.37 14.35 -8.49
N ALA A 26 5.04 14.20 -8.58
CA ALA A 26 4.30 13.99 -9.82
C ALA A 26 4.56 15.05 -10.90
N PHE A 27 4.86 16.27 -10.48
CA PHE A 27 4.98 17.43 -11.35
C PHE A 27 6.22 17.40 -12.27
N PHE A 28 7.26 16.60 -11.96
CA PHE A 28 8.57 16.67 -12.64
C PHE A 28 9.00 15.40 -13.39
N ALA A 29 8.25 14.30 -13.31
CA ALA A 29 8.67 13.00 -13.83
C ALA A 29 8.53 12.88 -15.37
N LYS A 30 9.66 12.98 -16.10
CA LYS A 30 9.78 12.59 -17.52
C LYS A 30 9.91 11.06 -17.66
N PHE A 31 9.51 10.54 -18.83
CA PHE A 31 9.36 9.13 -19.19
C PHE A 31 10.40 8.15 -18.56
N GLY A 32 9.90 7.09 -17.93
CA GLY A 32 10.70 6.05 -17.26
C GLY A 32 10.59 6.05 -15.72
N GLU A 33 10.32 7.21 -15.12
CA GLU A 33 10.04 7.33 -13.68
C GLU A 33 8.60 6.94 -13.33
N LYS A 34 7.68 6.98 -14.30
CA LYS A 34 6.27 6.65 -14.09
C LYS A 34 6.08 5.22 -13.57
N THR A 35 6.66 4.23 -14.24
CA THR A 35 6.57 2.81 -13.81
C THR A 35 7.25 2.58 -12.45
N ARG A 36 8.37 3.26 -12.17
CA ARG A 36 9.01 3.15 -10.85
C ARG A 36 8.16 3.77 -9.75
N ARG A 37 7.42 4.85 -10.04
CA ARG A 37 6.50 5.50 -9.13
C ARG A 37 5.27 4.65 -8.87
N GLU A 38 4.64 4.13 -9.92
CA GLU A 38 3.50 3.22 -9.81
C GLU A 38 3.85 2.02 -8.92
N ASN A 39 5.03 1.42 -9.10
CA ASN A 39 5.49 0.32 -8.24
C ASN A 39 5.72 0.75 -6.77
N ARG A 40 6.21 1.97 -6.52
CA ARG A 40 6.37 2.49 -5.14
C ARG A 40 5.02 2.75 -4.49
N MET A 41 4.10 3.39 -5.21
CA MET A 41 2.75 3.64 -4.73
C MET A 41 2.02 2.32 -4.47
N ALA A 42 2.16 1.33 -5.35
CA ALA A 42 1.64 -0.02 -5.14
C ALA A 42 2.16 -0.64 -3.85
N HIS A 43 3.47 -0.52 -3.59
CA HIS A 43 4.08 -1.00 -2.36
C HIS A 43 3.56 -0.24 -1.12
N ALA A 44 3.36 1.06 -1.22
CA ALA A 44 2.82 1.89 -0.14
C ALA A 44 1.37 1.49 0.22
N HIS A 45 0.50 1.31 -0.78
CA HIS A 45 -0.85 0.78 -0.59
C HIS A 45 -0.81 -0.62 0.05
N TYR A 46 0.10 -1.49 -0.37
CA TYR A 46 0.29 -2.80 0.28
C TYR A 46 0.66 -2.68 1.77
N LEU A 47 1.55 -1.77 2.15
CA LEU A 47 1.91 -1.53 3.56
C LEU A 47 0.72 -1.02 4.39
N VAL A 48 -0.07 -0.08 3.84
CA VAL A 48 -1.30 0.39 4.48
C VAL A 48 -2.27 -0.77 4.68
N GLY A 49 -2.49 -1.58 3.63
CA GLY A 49 -3.36 -2.75 3.69
C GLY A 49 -2.94 -3.76 4.76
N LEU A 50 -1.64 -4.03 4.93
CA LEU A 50 -1.14 -4.89 5.99
C LEU A 50 -1.41 -4.33 7.39
N GLY A 51 -1.20 -3.03 7.60
CA GLY A 51 -1.48 -2.38 8.87
C GLY A 51 -2.96 -2.44 9.24
N LEU A 52 -3.84 -2.16 8.28
CA LEU A 52 -5.30 -2.25 8.47
C LEU A 52 -5.74 -3.69 8.73
N LEU A 53 -5.16 -4.66 8.01
CA LEU A 53 -5.46 -6.08 8.20
C LEU A 53 -5.06 -6.56 9.60
N GLY A 54 -3.88 -6.16 10.08
CA GLY A 54 -3.41 -6.46 11.43
C GLY A 54 -4.32 -5.90 12.54
N LYS A 55 -5.00 -4.78 12.25
CA LYS A 55 -6.01 -4.18 13.14
C LYS A 55 -7.41 -4.78 12.98
N GLY A 56 -7.58 -5.77 12.11
CA GLY A 56 -8.87 -6.40 11.81
C GLY A 56 -9.79 -5.61 10.87
N GLN A 57 -9.30 -4.50 10.30
CA GLN A 57 -10.05 -3.64 9.37
C GLN A 57 -10.04 -4.23 7.95
N ARG A 58 -10.66 -5.40 7.79
CA ARG A 58 -10.60 -6.21 6.56
C ARG A 58 -11.07 -5.50 5.30
N GLU A 59 -12.20 -4.79 5.35
CA GLU A 59 -12.72 -4.08 4.16
C GLU A 59 -11.79 -2.96 3.70
N GLN A 60 -11.21 -2.21 4.64
CA GLN A 60 -10.26 -1.15 4.32
C GLN A 60 -8.95 -1.74 3.79
N ALA A 61 -8.46 -2.82 4.40
CA ALA A 61 -7.29 -3.54 3.90
C ALA A 61 -7.49 -4.07 2.48
N ARG A 62 -8.68 -4.62 2.19
CA ARG A 62 -9.07 -5.10 0.87
C ARG A 62 -8.99 -4.00 -0.17
N ALA A 63 -9.54 -2.82 0.12
CA ALA A 63 -9.49 -1.67 -0.77
C ALA A 63 -8.04 -1.27 -1.10
N GLU A 64 -7.17 -1.19 -0.09
CA GLU A 64 -5.75 -0.86 -0.30
C GLU A 64 -5.01 -1.92 -1.12
N PHE A 65 -5.33 -3.21 -0.96
CA PHE A 65 -4.74 -4.25 -1.82
C PHE A 65 -5.23 -4.21 -3.26
N VAL A 66 -6.45 -3.72 -3.51
CA VAL A 66 -6.95 -3.49 -4.87
C VAL A 66 -6.19 -2.32 -5.51
N GLU A 67 -6.06 -1.19 -4.82
CA GLU A 67 -5.28 -0.04 -5.31
C GLU A 67 -3.82 -0.43 -5.62
N ALA A 68 -3.21 -1.28 -4.77
CA ALA A 68 -1.87 -1.79 -5.03
C ALA A 68 -1.78 -2.60 -6.35
N LEU A 69 -2.80 -3.37 -6.70
CA LEU A 69 -2.85 -4.17 -7.92
C LEU A 69 -3.23 -3.36 -9.16
N ASP A 70 -4.02 -2.30 -8.99
CA ASP A 70 -4.34 -1.36 -10.07
C ASP A 70 -3.10 -0.58 -10.51
N LEU A 71 -2.19 -0.30 -9.58
CA LEU A 71 -0.90 0.35 -9.84
C LEU A 71 0.18 -0.62 -10.33
N ASP A 72 0.28 -1.82 -9.73
CA ASP A 72 1.17 -2.90 -10.17
C ASP A 72 0.46 -4.25 -10.12
N VAL A 73 -0.05 -4.68 -11.28
CA VAL A 73 -0.71 -5.98 -11.46
C VAL A 73 0.18 -7.17 -11.09
N ASN A 74 1.51 -6.99 -11.09
CA ASN A 74 2.47 -8.02 -10.74
C ASN A 74 2.82 -8.03 -9.25
N HIS A 75 2.16 -7.22 -8.41
CA HIS A 75 2.39 -7.20 -6.96
C HIS A 75 1.86 -8.47 -6.27
N LEU A 76 2.61 -9.57 -6.39
CA LEU A 76 2.21 -10.93 -5.99
C LEU A 76 1.70 -11.03 -4.55
N TRP A 77 2.30 -10.26 -3.63
CA TRP A 77 1.91 -10.26 -2.22
C TRP A 77 0.54 -9.60 -1.99
N ALA A 78 0.22 -8.53 -2.72
CA ALA A 78 -1.07 -7.86 -2.61
C ALA A 78 -2.16 -8.79 -3.16
N ARG A 79 -1.90 -9.46 -4.28
CA ARG A 79 -2.79 -10.48 -4.85
C ARG A 79 -3.05 -11.63 -3.88
N ARG A 80 -2.00 -12.11 -3.19
CA ARG A 80 -2.14 -13.18 -2.19
C ARG A 80 -3.01 -12.73 -1.02
N GLN A 81 -2.79 -11.53 -0.48
CA GLN A 81 -3.58 -11.04 0.65
C GLN A 81 -5.01 -10.76 0.26
N LEU A 82 -5.25 -10.20 -0.93
CA LEU A 82 -6.59 -9.98 -1.46
C LEU A 82 -7.35 -11.30 -1.61
N ALA A 83 -6.71 -12.35 -2.14
CA ALA A 83 -7.31 -13.68 -2.24
C ALA A 83 -7.62 -14.31 -0.88
N ALA A 84 -6.83 -14.01 0.15
CA ALA A 84 -7.09 -14.47 1.53
C ALA A 84 -8.20 -13.69 2.24
N LEU A 85 -8.64 -12.55 1.67
CA LEU A 85 -9.74 -11.72 2.17
C LEU A 85 -11.06 -11.91 1.40
N GLN A 86 -11.08 -12.81 0.41
CA GLN A 86 -12.28 -13.20 -0.32
C GLN A 86 -13.17 -14.14 0.50
#